data_AF-A0A7K1BFJ9-F1
#
_entry.id   AF-A0A7K1BFJ9-F1
#
_cell.length_a   1.000
_cell.length_b   1.000
_cell.length_c   1.000
_cell.angle_alpha   90.00
_cell.angle_beta   90.00
_cell.angle_gamma   90.00
#
_symmetry.space_group_name_H-M   'P 1'
#
loop_
_entity.id
_entity.type
_entity.pdbx_description
1 polymer ?
#
loop_
_entity_poly.entity_id
_entity_poly.type
_entity_poly.pdbx_seq_one_letter_code
_entity_poly.pdbx_strand_id
1 'polypeptide(L)'
;MPQFENLIHGRSSITIDQAHKLRELVADWQLLSDLSFADLILWVPIRKDMKMWPTGHVAVAHIRPTTAATVFTNDVIGDEVTWGAKARVDEALSSGEIVRDSEAELFGELMIKEEAVPVHFDGNVIAVITRHRNAELMRSPSRLELNYREIAHCLYRMVAEGSFPYKDAGSLFEPVPRVGDGLIRLDVNGVISFASPNARSAFSRMGWKNEIENHKLGEVAEAVAKNSPNPHEEGIRT
;
A
#
# COMPACT_ATOMS: atom_id res chain seq x y z
N MET A 1 -3.33 -17.96 6.88
CA MET A 1 -3.15 -18.32 5.45
C MET A 1 -2.04 -19.37 5.33
N PRO A 2 -2.37 -20.66 5.19
CA PRO A 2 -1.37 -21.73 5.02
C PRO A 2 -0.56 -21.62 3.72
N GLN A 3 -1.04 -20.85 2.73
CA GLN A 3 -0.37 -20.70 1.44
C GLN A 3 0.93 -19.87 1.51
N PHE A 4 0.98 -18.80 2.31
CA PHE A 4 2.19 -18.00 2.50
C PHE A 4 3.33 -18.82 3.10
N GLU A 5 3.05 -19.55 4.19
CA GLU A 5 4.04 -20.41 4.85
C GLU A 5 4.52 -21.53 3.92
N ASN A 6 3.63 -22.16 3.16
CA ASN A 6 4.01 -23.20 2.18
C ASN A 6 4.96 -22.69 1.09
N LEU A 7 4.86 -21.42 0.69
CA LEU A 7 5.71 -20.83 -0.34
C LEU A 7 7.11 -20.48 0.19
N ILE A 8 7.24 -20.11 1.46
CA ILE A 8 8.53 -19.76 2.07
C ILE A 8 9.24 -20.95 2.75
N HIS A 9 8.48 -21.96 3.20
CA HIS A 9 9.00 -23.05 4.02
C HIS A 9 10.04 -23.88 3.29
N GLY A 10 11.25 -23.95 3.86
CA GLY A 10 12.38 -24.69 3.31
C GLY A 10 13.06 -24.06 2.09
N ARG A 11 12.56 -22.91 1.60
CA ARG A 11 13.07 -22.20 0.41
C ARG A 11 13.65 -20.83 0.73
N SER A 12 13.21 -20.21 1.82
CA SER A 12 13.65 -18.89 2.24
C SER A 12 14.30 -18.89 3.63
N SER A 13 15.13 -17.88 3.89
CA SER A 13 15.81 -17.63 5.16
C SER A 13 14.96 -16.79 6.12
N ILE A 14 13.68 -16.59 5.81
CA ILE A 14 12.75 -15.76 6.58
C ILE A 14 12.50 -16.40 7.96
N THR A 15 12.76 -15.62 9.00
CA THR A 15 12.48 -15.99 10.38
C THR A 15 10.99 -15.82 10.73
N ILE A 16 10.57 -16.33 11.88
CA ILE A 16 9.18 -16.21 12.36
C ILE A 16 8.76 -14.72 12.50
N ASP A 17 9.64 -13.88 13.04
CA ASP A 17 9.35 -12.46 13.24
C ASP A 17 9.26 -11.71 11.91
N GLN A 18 10.15 -12.04 10.96
CA GLN A 18 10.08 -11.49 9.60
C GLN A 18 8.80 -11.94 8.89
N ALA A 19 8.41 -13.22 9.02
CA ALA A 19 7.14 -13.72 8.49
C ALA A 19 5.94 -13.03 9.14
N HIS A 20 5.99 -12.71 10.44
CA HIS A 20 4.97 -11.93 11.11
C HIS A 20 4.86 -10.51 10.51
N LYS A 21 5.98 -9.81 10.36
CA LYS A 21 6.01 -8.47 9.76
C LYS A 21 5.45 -8.45 8.34
N LEU A 22 5.80 -9.44 7.51
CA LEU A 22 5.27 -9.55 6.15
C LEU A 22 3.76 -9.82 6.15
N ARG A 23 3.24 -10.58 7.12
CA ARG A 23 1.79 -10.79 7.27
C ARG A 23 1.05 -9.52 7.67
N GLU A 24 1.59 -8.75 8.61
CA GLU A 24 1.03 -7.44 8.97
C GLU A 24 0.98 -6.51 7.76
N LEU A 25 2.07 -6.46 6.98
CA LEU A 25 2.12 -5.68 5.75
C LEU A 25 1.05 -6.11 4.74
N VAL A 26 0.93 -7.41 4.49
CA VAL A 26 -0.06 -7.98 3.53
C VAL A 26 -1.50 -7.81 4.02
N ALA A 27 -1.74 -7.73 5.33
CA ALA A 27 -3.08 -7.50 5.87
C ALA A 27 -3.61 -6.09 5.49
N ASP A 28 -2.75 -5.07 5.54
CA ASP A 28 -3.16 -3.66 5.42
C ASP A 28 -2.79 -3.00 4.08
N TRP A 29 -2.05 -3.69 3.21
CA TRP A 29 -1.54 -3.10 1.97
C TRP A 29 -2.58 -2.81 0.89
N GLN A 30 -3.87 -3.13 1.09
CA GLN A 30 -4.93 -2.63 0.19
C GLN A 30 -4.91 -1.10 0.15
N LEU A 31 -4.61 -0.45 1.28
CA LEU A 31 -4.38 1.00 1.37
C LEU A 31 -3.29 1.46 0.39
N LEU A 32 -2.17 0.75 0.34
CA LEU A 32 -1.06 1.05 -0.58
C LEU A 32 -1.49 0.88 -2.04
N SER A 33 -2.17 -0.23 -2.36
CA SER A 33 -2.63 -0.53 -3.71
C SER A 33 -3.63 0.53 -4.20
N ASP A 34 -4.63 0.85 -3.39
CA ASP A 34 -5.68 1.82 -3.71
C ASP A 34 -5.13 3.25 -3.85
N LEU A 35 -4.27 3.70 -2.94
CA LEU A 35 -3.65 5.04 -3.03
C LEU A 35 -2.69 5.16 -4.21
N SER A 36 -2.10 4.04 -4.65
CA SER A 36 -1.13 4.03 -5.74
C SER A 36 -1.73 3.69 -7.10
N PHE A 37 -3.01 3.32 -7.15
CA PHE A 37 -3.71 2.90 -8.37
C PHE A 37 -2.96 1.78 -9.11
N ALA A 38 -2.42 0.83 -8.35
CA ALA A 38 -1.44 -0.12 -8.86
C ALA A 38 -1.58 -1.50 -8.22
N ASP A 39 -1.30 -2.52 -9.03
CA ASP A 39 -1.16 -3.89 -8.57
C ASP A 39 0.18 -4.06 -7.86
N LEU A 40 0.16 -4.72 -6.69
CA LEU A 40 1.34 -4.96 -5.88
C LEU A 40 1.63 -6.45 -5.76
N ILE A 41 2.89 -6.82 -5.94
CA ILE A 41 3.37 -8.19 -5.74
C ILE A 41 4.46 -8.16 -4.67
N LEU A 42 4.37 -9.05 -3.67
CA LEU A 42 5.41 -9.25 -2.67
C LEU A 42 6.35 -10.38 -3.09
N TRP A 43 7.62 -10.06 -3.28
CA TRP A 43 8.68 -10.99 -3.63
C TRP A 43 9.57 -11.27 -2.42
N VAL A 44 9.80 -12.55 -2.14
CA VAL A 44 10.71 -12.99 -1.07
C VAL A 44 11.93 -13.67 -1.71
N PRO A 45 13.16 -13.36 -1.28
CA PRO A 45 14.36 -14.00 -1.80
C PRO A 45 14.41 -15.49 -1.45
N ILE A 46 14.78 -16.30 -2.45
CA ILE A 46 15.01 -17.73 -2.31
C ILE A 46 16.49 -17.94 -1.93
N ARG A 47 16.72 -18.28 -0.67
CA ARG A 47 18.04 -18.59 -0.07
C ARG A 47 17.87 -19.34 1.24
N LYS A 48 18.80 -20.21 1.61
CA LYS A 48 18.71 -20.94 2.91
C LYS A 48 19.22 -20.14 4.12
N ASP A 49 20.01 -19.10 3.89
CA ASP A 49 20.62 -18.26 4.92
C ASP A 49 20.71 -16.82 4.38
N MET A 50 20.48 -15.83 5.24
CA MET A 50 20.55 -14.40 4.93
C MET A 50 21.92 -13.98 4.38
N LYS A 51 23.00 -14.65 4.81
CA LYS A 51 24.38 -14.39 4.37
C LYS A 51 24.68 -14.91 2.97
N MET A 52 23.81 -15.74 2.40
CA MET A 52 23.99 -16.26 1.05
C MET A 52 23.30 -15.37 0.02
N TRP A 53 23.89 -15.35 -1.17
CA TRP A 53 23.27 -14.73 -2.32
C TRP A 53 21.97 -15.46 -2.69
N PRO A 54 20.86 -14.74 -2.99
CA PRO A 54 19.64 -15.38 -3.45
C PRO A 54 19.83 -16.06 -4.80
N THR A 55 19.21 -17.23 -4.98
CA THR A 55 19.13 -17.87 -6.31
C THR A 55 18.02 -17.27 -7.17
N GLY A 56 17.12 -16.53 -6.55
CA GLY A 56 15.95 -15.94 -7.18
C GLY A 56 14.97 -15.40 -6.16
N HIS A 57 13.72 -15.20 -6.59
CA HIS A 57 12.63 -14.68 -5.78
C HIS A 57 11.36 -15.46 -6.04
N VAL A 58 10.51 -15.57 -5.03
CA VAL A 58 9.18 -16.16 -5.14
C VAL A 58 8.13 -15.09 -4.82
N ALA A 59 7.09 -14.99 -5.65
CA ALA A 59 5.93 -14.16 -5.36
C ALA A 59 5.08 -14.85 -4.28
N VAL A 60 4.92 -14.22 -3.12
CA VAL A 60 4.22 -14.81 -1.97
C VAL A 60 2.86 -14.18 -1.67
N ALA A 61 2.61 -13.00 -2.24
CA ALA A 61 1.34 -12.30 -2.12
C ALA A 61 1.14 -11.36 -3.32
N HIS A 62 -0.12 -11.11 -3.66
CA HIS A 62 -0.52 -10.25 -4.76
C HIS A 62 -1.83 -9.55 -4.39
N ILE A 63 -1.92 -8.24 -4.63
CA ILE A 63 -3.13 -7.45 -4.40
C ILE A 63 -3.40 -6.54 -5.59
N ARG A 64 -4.68 -6.39 -5.92
CA ARG A 64 -5.17 -5.55 -7.00
C ARG A 64 -5.87 -4.31 -6.43
N PRO A 65 -5.72 -3.14 -7.06
CA PRO A 65 -6.38 -1.93 -6.59
C PRO A 65 -7.88 -2.04 -6.83
N THR A 66 -8.68 -1.47 -5.92
CA THR A 66 -10.11 -1.24 -6.15
C THR A 66 -10.39 0.08 -6.85
N THR A 67 -9.37 0.94 -6.96
CA THR A 67 -9.43 2.30 -7.50
C THR A 67 -9.00 2.41 -8.96
N ALA A 68 -8.49 1.34 -9.57
CA ALA A 68 -8.04 1.32 -10.97
C ALA A 68 -8.18 -0.07 -11.58
N ALA A 69 -8.12 -0.15 -12.91
CA ALA A 69 -8.07 -1.43 -13.60
C ALA A 69 -6.72 -2.13 -13.35
N THR A 70 -6.78 -3.43 -13.04
CA THR A 70 -5.58 -4.27 -12.89
C THR A 70 -4.84 -4.45 -14.22
N VAL A 71 -3.52 -4.52 -14.16
CA VAL A 71 -2.66 -4.87 -15.31
C VAL A 71 -2.38 -6.36 -15.41
N PHE A 72 -2.80 -7.15 -14.41
CA PHE A 72 -2.60 -8.60 -14.37
C PHE A 72 -3.91 -9.36 -14.60
N THR A 73 -3.93 -10.20 -15.64
CA THR A 73 -5.06 -11.10 -15.94
C THR A 73 -5.09 -12.33 -15.05
N ASN A 74 -3.91 -12.84 -14.68
CA ASN A 74 -3.75 -14.05 -13.89
C ASN A 74 -3.25 -13.72 -12.47
N ASP A 75 -3.38 -14.69 -11.57
CA ASP A 75 -2.65 -14.64 -10.31
C ASP A 75 -1.20 -15.08 -10.54
N VAL A 76 -0.28 -14.46 -9.81
CA VAL A 76 1.18 -14.64 -9.91
C VAL A 76 1.77 -15.24 -8.63
N ILE A 77 0.93 -15.50 -7.61
CA ILE A 77 1.39 -16.09 -6.36
C ILE A 77 1.97 -17.48 -6.64
N GLY A 78 3.20 -17.70 -6.18
CA GLY A 78 3.98 -18.91 -6.41
C GLY A 78 4.91 -18.85 -7.62
N ASP A 79 4.84 -17.80 -8.44
CA ASP A 79 5.79 -17.60 -9.53
C ASP A 79 7.20 -17.41 -8.97
N GLU A 80 8.14 -18.17 -9.53
CA GLU A 80 9.56 -18.10 -9.17
C GLU A 80 10.33 -17.46 -10.33
N VAL A 81 11.19 -16.50 -10.01
CA VAL A 81 12.10 -15.86 -10.96
C VAL A 81 13.53 -16.07 -10.52
N THR A 82 14.41 -16.42 -11.45
CA THR A 82 15.84 -16.54 -11.16
C THR A 82 16.46 -15.16 -10.91
N TRP A 83 17.50 -15.11 -10.09
CA TRP A 83 18.30 -13.90 -9.95
C TRP A 83 18.77 -13.40 -11.33
N GLY A 84 18.68 -12.11 -11.59
CA GLY A 84 19.00 -11.48 -12.87
C GLY A 84 17.81 -11.39 -13.85
N ALA A 85 16.71 -12.14 -13.61
CA ALA A 85 15.53 -12.05 -14.47
C ALA A 85 14.68 -10.80 -14.19
N LYS A 86 14.77 -10.26 -12.96
CA LYS A 86 14.08 -9.03 -12.54
C LYS A 86 15.08 -8.07 -11.90
N ALA A 87 15.83 -7.35 -12.75
CA ALA A 87 16.90 -6.45 -12.33
C ALA A 87 16.47 -5.45 -11.23
N ARG A 88 15.25 -4.92 -11.28
CA ARG A 88 14.73 -3.96 -10.28
C ARG A 88 14.50 -4.60 -8.91
N VAL A 89 14.01 -5.83 -8.88
CA VAL A 89 13.82 -6.60 -7.64
C VAL A 89 15.18 -6.94 -7.04
N ASP A 90 16.13 -7.37 -7.89
CA ASP A 90 17.50 -7.67 -7.50
C ASP A 90 18.21 -6.42 -6.92
N GLU A 91 18.07 -5.28 -7.59
CA GLU A 91 18.65 -4.01 -7.17
C GLU A 91 18.03 -3.49 -5.87
N ALA A 92 16.70 -3.49 -5.73
CA ALA A 92 16.04 -3.08 -4.50
C ALA A 92 16.43 -3.97 -3.31
N LEU A 93 16.54 -5.29 -3.53
CA LEU A 93 16.97 -6.23 -2.48
C LEU A 93 18.41 -5.97 -2.04
N SER A 94 19.31 -5.67 -2.97
CA SER A 94 20.74 -5.52 -2.70
C SER A 94 21.13 -4.13 -2.21
N SER A 95 20.49 -3.08 -2.71
CA SER A 95 20.76 -1.68 -2.33
C SER A 95 20.02 -1.25 -1.06
N GLY A 96 18.85 -1.83 -0.78
CA GLY A 96 17.94 -1.32 0.25
C GLY A 96 17.25 -0.01 -0.15
N GLU A 97 17.29 0.38 -1.42
CA GLU A 97 16.67 1.62 -1.90
C GLU A 97 15.46 1.36 -2.82
N ILE A 98 14.57 2.34 -2.91
CA ILE A 98 13.44 2.28 -3.85
C ILE A 98 13.97 2.48 -5.27
N VAL A 99 13.79 1.47 -6.12
CA VAL A 99 14.23 1.47 -7.52
C VAL A 99 13.04 1.78 -8.43
N ARG A 100 13.17 2.80 -9.27
CA ARG A 100 12.09 3.27 -10.15
C ARG A 100 12.47 3.09 -11.60
N ASP A 101 11.49 2.74 -12.42
CA ASP A 101 11.67 2.81 -13.86
C ASP A 101 11.68 4.26 -14.36
N SER A 102 12.59 4.55 -15.27
CA SER A 102 12.58 5.79 -16.05
C SER A 102 11.49 5.71 -17.12
N GLU A 103 11.38 4.56 -17.78
CA GLU A 103 10.52 4.34 -18.94
C GLU A 103 9.34 3.42 -18.58
N ALA A 104 8.45 3.16 -19.54
CA ALA A 104 7.36 2.20 -19.37
C ALA A 104 7.64 1.03 -20.30
N GLU A 105 7.40 -0.20 -19.82
CA GLU A 105 7.59 -1.42 -20.59
C GLU A 105 6.26 -1.89 -21.19
N LEU A 106 6.30 -2.41 -22.41
CA LEU A 106 5.12 -3.01 -23.02
C LEU A 106 4.90 -4.41 -22.45
N PHE A 107 3.75 -4.62 -21.81
CA PHE A 107 3.34 -5.90 -21.27
C PHE A 107 1.98 -6.28 -21.83
N GLY A 108 1.96 -7.24 -22.76
CA GLY A 108 0.80 -7.52 -23.59
C GLY A 108 0.44 -6.30 -24.43
N GLU A 109 -0.71 -5.68 -24.16
CA GLU A 109 -1.21 -4.49 -24.85
C GLU A 109 -1.05 -3.21 -24.02
N LEU A 110 -0.56 -3.30 -22.78
CA LEU A 110 -0.49 -2.19 -21.84
C LEU A 110 0.95 -1.69 -21.68
N MET A 111 1.11 -0.38 -21.58
CA MET A 111 2.37 0.22 -21.13
C MET A 111 2.40 0.24 -19.60
N ILE A 112 3.23 -0.59 -18.99
CA ILE A 112 3.34 -0.70 -17.53
C ILE A 112 4.57 0.05 -17.04
N LYS A 113 4.40 0.83 -15.99
CA LYS A 113 5.52 1.41 -15.24
C LYS A 113 5.70 0.65 -13.93
N GLU A 114 6.88 0.06 -13.74
CA GLU A 114 7.25 -0.71 -12.55
C GLU A 114 8.06 0.14 -11.56
N GLU A 115 7.88 -0.12 -10.27
CA GLU A 115 8.74 0.37 -9.19
C GLU A 115 8.93 -0.74 -8.16
N ALA A 116 10.16 -0.92 -7.68
CA ALA A 116 10.52 -1.90 -6.66
C ALA A 116 10.81 -1.18 -5.33
N VAL A 117 10.12 -1.60 -4.27
CA VAL A 117 10.21 -1.02 -2.93
C VAL A 117 10.72 -2.09 -1.98
N PRO A 118 11.90 -1.93 -1.36
CA PRO A 118 12.41 -2.89 -0.39
C PRO A 118 11.58 -2.85 0.89
N VAL A 119 11.39 -4.01 1.51
CA VAL A 119 10.72 -4.16 2.79
C VAL A 119 11.77 -4.41 3.85
N HIS A 120 11.95 -3.46 4.76
CA HIS A 120 12.95 -3.56 5.83
C HIS A 120 12.36 -4.12 7.12
N PHE A 121 13.16 -4.92 7.81
CA PHE A 121 12.91 -5.38 9.16
C PHE A 121 14.24 -5.55 9.90
N ASP A 122 14.38 -4.89 11.04
CA ASP A 122 15.59 -4.90 11.88
C ASP A 122 16.90 -4.72 11.09
N GLY A 123 16.91 -3.70 10.22
CA GLY A 123 18.08 -3.32 9.41
C GLY A 123 18.38 -4.25 8.22
N ASN A 124 17.52 -5.22 7.92
CA ASN A 124 17.67 -6.13 6.79
C ASN A 124 16.54 -5.96 5.78
N VAL A 125 16.85 -6.05 4.48
CA VAL A 125 15.82 -6.20 3.44
C VAL A 125 15.33 -7.65 3.42
N ILE A 126 14.07 -7.84 3.77
CA ILE A 126 13.47 -9.18 3.90
C ILE A 126 12.58 -9.56 2.72
N ALA A 127 12.08 -8.58 1.98
CA ALA A 127 11.26 -8.77 0.79
C ALA A 127 11.32 -7.52 -0.10
N VAL A 128 10.72 -7.59 -1.27
CA VAL A 128 10.56 -6.45 -2.18
C VAL A 128 9.11 -6.42 -2.68
N ILE A 129 8.47 -5.27 -2.62
CA ILE A 129 7.18 -5.02 -3.28
C ILE A 129 7.47 -4.51 -4.69
N THR A 130 6.92 -5.14 -5.73
CA THR A 130 6.84 -4.49 -7.05
C THR A 130 5.47 -3.89 -7.26
N ARG A 131 5.45 -2.64 -7.70
CA ARG A 131 4.26 -1.84 -8.00
C ARG A 131 4.13 -1.67 -9.50
N HIS A 132 2.99 -2.06 -10.07
CA HIS A 132 2.74 -2.03 -11.51
C HIS A 132 1.52 -1.17 -11.81
N ARG A 133 1.72 -0.14 -12.63
CA ARG A 133 0.66 0.79 -13.02
C ARG A 133 0.60 0.91 -14.54
N ASN A 134 -0.61 1.07 -15.08
CA ASN A 134 -0.79 1.42 -16.47
C ASN A 134 -0.36 2.88 -16.70
N ALA A 135 0.70 3.09 -17.47
CA ALA A 135 1.29 4.40 -17.77
C ALA A 135 0.36 5.32 -18.57
N GLU A 136 -0.58 4.77 -19.34
CA GLU A 136 -1.51 5.57 -20.16
C GLU A 136 -2.54 6.31 -19.31
N LEU A 137 -3.02 5.65 -18.24
CA LEU A 137 -3.94 6.24 -17.27
C LEU A 137 -3.29 7.38 -16.46
N MET A 138 -1.96 7.53 -16.53
CA MET A 138 -1.20 8.50 -15.74
C MET A 138 -1.00 9.86 -16.42
N ARG A 139 -1.43 10.05 -17.67
CA ARG A 139 -1.08 11.23 -18.47
C ARG A 139 -1.71 12.53 -17.97
N SER A 140 -2.89 12.47 -17.36
CA SER A 140 -3.63 13.65 -16.89
C SER A 140 -4.29 13.41 -15.52
N PRO A 141 -3.51 13.34 -14.43
CA PRO A 141 -4.06 13.01 -13.12
C PRO A 141 -4.85 14.19 -12.52
N SER A 142 -5.96 13.85 -11.87
CA SER A 142 -6.78 14.76 -11.07
C SER A 142 -6.09 15.16 -9.75
N ARG A 143 -6.60 16.22 -9.10
CA ARG A 143 -6.12 16.65 -7.77
C ARG A 143 -6.19 15.53 -6.73
N LEU A 144 -7.23 14.68 -6.80
CA LEU A 144 -7.40 13.54 -5.90
C LEU A 144 -6.29 12.52 -6.13
N GLU A 145 -6.07 12.11 -7.38
CA GLU A 145 -5.06 11.11 -7.74
C GLU A 145 -3.65 11.60 -7.39
N LEU A 146 -3.35 12.88 -7.62
CA LEU A 146 -2.08 13.48 -7.21
C LEU A 146 -1.85 13.37 -5.69
N ASN A 147 -2.87 13.69 -4.88
CA ASN A 147 -2.76 13.57 -3.42
C ASN A 147 -2.62 12.13 -2.96
N TYR A 148 -3.39 11.21 -3.56
CA TYR A 148 -3.34 9.78 -3.22
C TYR A 148 -1.95 9.21 -3.51
N ARG A 149 -1.38 9.54 -4.68
CA ARG A 149 -0.04 9.10 -5.07
C ARG A 149 1.05 9.65 -4.18
N GLU A 150 0.94 10.91 -3.76
CA GLU A 150 1.90 11.51 -2.84
C GLU A 150 1.87 10.84 -1.46
N ILE A 151 0.67 10.53 -0.96
CA ILE A 151 0.51 9.78 0.30
C ILE A 151 1.05 8.36 0.15
N ALA A 152 0.74 7.67 -0.95
CA ALA A 152 1.33 6.36 -1.24
C ALA A 152 2.86 6.42 -1.27
N HIS A 153 3.44 7.46 -1.86
CA HIS A 153 4.88 7.63 -1.89
C HIS A 153 5.49 7.76 -0.49
N CYS A 154 4.85 8.53 0.40
CA CYS A 154 5.26 8.59 1.81
C CYS A 154 5.19 7.21 2.49
N LEU A 155 4.11 6.45 2.27
CA LEU A 155 3.96 5.12 2.86
C LEU A 155 4.98 4.11 2.31
N TYR A 156 5.30 4.14 1.00
CA TYR A 156 6.34 3.29 0.43
C TYR A 156 7.72 3.63 0.98
N ARG A 157 8.02 4.91 1.24
CA ARG A 157 9.23 5.29 1.97
C ARG A 157 9.25 4.69 3.37
N MET A 158 8.13 4.74 4.09
CA MET A 158 8.04 4.13 5.41
C MET A 158 8.22 2.60 5.38
N VAL A 159 7.75 1.92 4.34
CA VAL A 159 8.02 0.48 4.11
C VAL A 159 9.53 0.25 3.92
N ALA A 160 10.17 1.08 3.09
CA ALA A 160 11.61 1.05 2.87
C ALA A 160 12.42 1.45 4.12
N GLU A 161 11.87 2.24 5.03
CA GLU A 161 12.51 2.60 6.30
C GLU A 161 12.16 1.61 7.43
N GLY A 162 11.25 0.65 7.19
CA GLY A 162 10.78 -0.33 8.20
C GLY A 162 9.78 0.23 9.22
N SER A 163 9.29 1.46 9.02
CA SER A 163 8.36 2.17 9.92
C SER A 163 6.87 1.93 9.58
N PHE A 164 6.57 1.26 8.47
CA PHE A 164 5.22 0.80 8.09
C PHE A 164 5.17 -0.74 7.91
N PRO A 165 4.06 -1.42 8.24
CA PRO A 165 2.89 -0.91 8.98
C PRO A 165 3.25 -0.54 10.42
N TYR A 166 2.45 0.34 11.01
CA TYR A 166 2.59 0.72 12.42
C TYR A 166 2.25 -0.46 13.33
N LYS A 167 2.91 -0.52 14.50
CA LYS A 167 2.50 -1.47 15.55
C LYS A 167 1.05 -1.18 15.94
N ASP A 168 0.26 -2.23 16.10
CA ASP A 168 -1.14 -2.18 16.57
C ASP A 168 -2.12 -1.43 15.65
N ALA A 169 -1.77 -1.22 14.37
CA ALA A 169 -2.61 -0.50 13.39
C ALA A 169 -4.03 -1.09 13.22
N GLY A 170 -4.19 -2.40 13.44
CA GLY A 170 -5.42 -3.13 13.15
C GLY A 170 -6.51 -3.14 14.24
N SER A 171 -6.39 -2.36 15.32
CA SER A 171 -7.25 -2.55 16.51
C SER A 171 -8.39 -1.55 16.72
N LEU A 172 -8.49 -0.47 15.92
CA LEU A 172 -9.36 0.65 16.28
C LEU A 172 -10.74 0.67 15.60
N PHE A 173 -10.92 0.04 14.43
CA PHE A 173 -12.18 0.11 13.67
C PHE A 173 -12.52 -1.19 12.96
N GLU A 174 -13.72 -1.73 13.19
CA GLU A 174 -14.31 -2.80 12.39
C GLU A 174 -15.72 -2.37 11.93
N PRO A 175 -16.00 -2.28 10.61
CA PRO A 175 -15.06 -2.47 9.50
C PRO A 175 -14.06 -1.30 9.37
N VAL A 176 -12.83 -1.61 8.94
CA VAL A 176 -11.81 -0.59 8.65
C VAL A 176 -12.25 0.23 7.43
N PRO A 177 -12.30 1.58 7.52
CA PRO A 177 -12.63 2.41 6.37
C PRO A 177 -11.65 2.21 5.21
N ARG A 178 -12.19 2.11 4.00
CA ARG A 178 -11.38 2.09 2.76
C ARG A 178 -10.99 3.51 2.38
N VAL A 179 -9.95 3.62 1.55
CA VAL A 179 -9.52 4.90 0.97
C VAL A 179 -10.66 5.62 0.22
N GLY A 180 -11.51 4.82 -0.42
CA GLY A 180 -12.71 5.31 -1.11
C GLY A 180 -13.75 5.93 -0.18
N ASP A 181 -13.82 5.55 1.08
CA ASP A 181 -14.87 6.03 2.00
C ASP A 181 -14.61 7.48 2.45
N GLY A 182 -13.34 7.88 2.49
CA GLY A 182 -12.92 9.22 2.85
C GLY A 182 -11.44 9.25 3.21
N LEU A 183 -10.72 10.25 2.72
CA LEU A 183 -9.31 10.47 3.05
C LEU A 183 -9.09 11.91 3.45
N ILE A 184 -8.42 12.10 4.59
CA ILE A 184 -7.98 13.41 5.08
C ILE A 184 -6.46 13.35 5.22
N ARG A 185 -5.78 14.32 4.61
CA ARG A 185 -4.35 14.53 4.80
C ARG A 185 -4.15 15.71 5.74
N LEU A 186 -3.30 15.52 6.74
CA LEU A 186 -2.95 16.55 7.71
C LEU A 186 -1.52 17.02 7.48
N ASP A 187 -1.28 18.30 7.79
CA ASP A 187 0.07 18.82 7.98
C ASP A 187 0.57 18.55 9.41
N VAL A 188 1.80 18.99 9.70
CA VAL A 188 2.45 18.82 11.01
C VAL A 188 1.75 19.57 12.16
N ASN A 189 0.88 20.53 11.85
CA ASN A 189 0.11 21.31 12.82
C ASN A 189 -1.30 20.76 13.04
N GLY A 190 -1.65 19.63 12.39
CA GLY A 190 -2.98 19.04 12.43
C GLY A 190 -4.02 19.78 11.57
N VAL A 191 -3.56 20.63 10.65
CA VAL A 191 -4.41 21.34 9.68
C VAL A 191 -4.68 20.42 8.49
N ILE A 192 -5.94 20.39 8.05
CA ILE A 192 -6.36 19.61 6.89
C ILE A 192 -5.79 20.26 5.62
N SER A 193 -4.75 19.64 5.06
CA SER A 193 -4.11 20.09 3.81
C SER A 193 -4.86 19.60 2.57
N PHE A 194 -5.59 18.49 2.70
CA PHE A 194 -6.41 17.92 1.64
C PHE A 194 -7.51 17.05 2.23
N ALA A 195 -8.71 17.12 1.65
CA ALA A 195 -9.78 16.19 1.94
C ALA A 195 -10.46 15.67 0.66
N SER A 196 -10.64 14.35 0.58
CA SER A 196 -11.34 13.75 -0.55
C SER A 196 -12.81 14.19 -0.61
N PRO A 197 -13.47 14.14 -1.79
CA PRO A 197 -14.88 14.47 -1.91
C PRO A 197 -15.78 13.69 -0.94
N ASN A 198 -15.44 12.43 -0.66
CA ASN A 198 -16.20 11.59 0.26
C ASN A 198 -15.97 11.99 1.73
N ALA A 199 -14.75 12.40 2.10
CA ALA A 199 -14.49 12.99 3.42
C ALA A 199 -15.27 14.30 3.61
N ARG A 200 -15.25 15.20 2.62
CA ARG A 200 -16.03 16.46 2.64
C ARG A 200 -17.53 16.19 2.78
N SER A 201 -18.04 15.20 2.04
CA SER A 201 -19.45 14.78 2.11
C SER A 201 -19.81 14.22 3.49
N ALA A 202 -18.92 13.43 4.11
CA ALA A 202 -19.13 12.91 5.45
C ALA A 202 -19.21 14.04 6.49
N PHE A 203 -18.28 15.00 6.49
CA PHE A 203 -18.33 16.17 7.38
C PHE A 203 -19.57 17.05 7.14
N SER A 204 -19.99 17.20 5.88
CA SER A 204 -21.22 17.92 5.55
C SER A 204 -22.46 17.24 6.13
N ARG A 205 -22.56 15.90 6.05
CA ARG A 205 -23.65 15.14 6.69
C ARG A 205 -23.64 15.25 8.21
N MET A 206 -22.46 15.36 8.83
CA MET A 206 -22.34 15.61 10.28
C MET A 206 -22.67 17.07 10.68
N GLY A 207 -22.93 17.95 9.72
CA GLY A 207 -23.41 19.31 9.95
C GLY A 207 -22.35 20.40 9.79
N TRP A 208 -21.14 20.08 9.30
CA TRP A 208 -20.16 21.09 8.91
C TRP A 208 -20.58 21.77 7.61
N LYS A 209 -20.77 23.08 7.63
CA LYS A 209 -21.28 23.84 6.47
C LYS A 209 -20.20 24.54 5.64
N ASN A 210 -18.97 24.57 6.13
CA ASN A 210 -17.87 25.28 5.50
C ASN A 210 -16.96 24.31 4.72
N GLU A 211 -15.95 24.85 4.04
CA GLU A 211 -14.83 24.03 3.58
C GLU A 211 -14.10 23.42 4.79
N ILE A 212 -13.66 22.17 4.71
CA ILE A 212 -12.88 21.53 5.80
C ILE A 212 -11.38 21.72 5.64
N GLU A 213 -10.90 21.90 4.40
CA GLU A 213 -9.49 22.24 4.16
C GLU A 213 -9.13 23.58 4.84
N ASN A 214 -7.86 23.70 5.24
CA ASN A 214 -7.30 24.85 5.98
C ASN A 214 -7.82 25.04 7.42
N HIS A 215 -8.56 24.07 7.96
CA HIS A 215 -8.96 24.06 9.37
C HIS A 215 -8.23 22.96 10.14
N LYS A 216 -8.08 23.11 11.46
CA LYS A 216 -7.56 22.04 12.31
C LYS A 216 -8.59 20.93 12.44
N LEU A 217 -8.17 19.68 12.21
CA LEU A 217 -9.09 18.53 12.26
C LEU A 217 -9.79 18.42 13.62
N GLY A 218 -9.08 18.68 14.73
CA GLY A 218 -9.66 18.65 16.07
C GLY A 218 -10.83 19.62 16.25
N GLU A 219 -10.69 20.86 15.75
CA GLU A 219 -11.72 21.90 15.86
C GLU A 219 -12.95 21.55 14.99
N VAL A 220 -12.71 21.06 13.77
CA VAL A 220 -13.78 20.63 12.86
C VAL A 220 -14.51 19.42 13.44
N ALA A 221 -13.78 18.44 13.97
CA ALA A 221 -14.35 17.23 14.56
C ALA A 221 -15.16 17.54 15.82
N GLU A 222 -14.66 18.41 16.71
CA GLU A 222 -15.37 18.84 17.92
C GLU A 222 -16.68 19.56 17.58
N ALA A 223 -16.67 20.43 16.55
CA ALA A 223 -17.85 21.17 16.13
C ALA A 223 -18.98 20.28 15.58
N VAL A 224 -18.64 19.11 15.00
CA VAL A 224 -19.61 18.15 14.45
C VAL A 224 -19.89 16.96 15.35
N ALA A 225 -19.10 16.76 16.41
CA ALA A 225 -19.32 15.72 17.41
C ALA A 225 -20.56 16.05 18.26
N LYS A 226 -21.76 15.78 17.72
CA LYS A 226 -23.02 15.88 18.47
C LYS A 226 -23.36 14.54 19.12
N ASN A 227 -23.27 14.49 20.44
CA ASN A 227 -23.89 13.56 21.40
C ASN A 227 -24.53 12.27 20.83
N SER A 228 -23.71 11.34 20.34
CA SER A 228 -23.99 9.92 20.47
C SER A 228 -22.68 9.14 20.29
N PRO A 229 -22.22 8.37 21.28
CA PRO A 229 -21.06 7.49 21.13
C PRO A 229 -21.35 6.28 20.22
N ASN A 230 -22.58 6.12 19.73
CA ASN A 230 -22.97 4.99 18.89
C ASN A 230 -22.85 5.33 17.39
N PRO A 231 -22.21 4.47 16.59
CA PRO A 231 -22.29 4.54 15.12
C PRO A 231 -23.76 4.53 14.69
N HIS A 232 -24.15 5.45 13.80
CA HIS A 232 -25.49 5.48 13.24
C HIS A 232 -25.45 4.88 11.82
N GLU A 233 -25.84 3.62 11.68
CA GLU A 233 -26.05 2.99 10.38
C GLU A 233 -27.38 3.45 9.78
N GLU A 234 -27.33 4.14 8.63
CA GLU A 234 -28.52 4.43 7.83
C GLU A 234 -28.73 3.33 6.78
N GLY A 235 -29.23 2.18 7.23
CA GLY A 235 -29.76 1.15 6.35
C GLY A 235 -31.15 1.51 5.82
N ILE A 236 -31.50 1.03 4.62
CA ILE A 236 -32.86 1.17 4.06
C ILE A 236 -33.82 0.46 5.03
N ARG A 237 -34.73 1.22 5.64
CA ARG A 237 -35.85 0.66 6.38
C ARG A 237 -36.80 0.01 5.37
N THR A 238 -36.86 -1.33 5.36
CA THR A 238 -37.94 -2.09 4.73
C THR A 238 -39.24 -1.94 5.49
#